data_AF-A0A8T0T5L6-F1
#
_entry.id   AF-A0A8T0T5L6-F1
#
_cell.length_a   1.000
_cell.length_b   1.000
_cell.length_c   1.000
_cell.angle_alpha   90.00
_cell.angle_beta   90.00
_cell.angle_gamma   90.00
#
_symmetry.space_group_name_H-M   'P 1'
#
loop_
_entity.id
_entity.type
_entity.pdbx_description
1 polymer ?
#
loop_
_entity_poly.entity_id
_entity_poly.type
_entity_poly.pdbx_seq_one_letter_code
_entity_poly.pdbx_strand_id
1 'polypeptide(L)'
;MKLSCFAKKKVNCLQLLLEQFDNELSRKVNEVVNEIRRQRCSYLRLRLCRRGEPSGDFFRSFLVEDKAPGVFSYVEFLVHVYRQIQSKMT
;
A
#
# COMPACT_ATOMS: atom_id res chain seq x y z
N MET A 1 -1.40 -36.95 2.42
CA MET A 1 -0.81 -35.59 2.39
C MET A 1 -1.94 -34.59 2.66
N LYS A 2 -2.03 -34.04 3.87
CA LYS A 2 -3.13 -33.14 4.27
C LYS A 2 -2.78 -31.70 3.91
N LEU A 3 -3.44 -31.17 2.87
CA LEU A 3 -3.57 -29.74 2.63
C LEU A 3 -4.58 -29.18 3.65
N SER A 4 -4.11 -28.68 4.79
CA SER A 4 -4.97 -27.90 5.69
C SER A 4 -4.14 -27.13 6.71
N CYS A 5 -3.59 -25.99 6.31
CA CYS A 5 -3.14 -24.95 7.26
C CYS A 5 -3.08 -23.57 6.60
N PHE A 6 -4.20 -23.13 6.02
CA PHE A 6 -4.51 -21.70 5.94
C PHE A 6 -5.81 -21.49 6.69
N ALA A 7 -5.73 -21.63 8.01
CA ALA A 7 -6.80 -21.18 8.88
C ALA A 7 -6.98 -19.68 8.61
N LYS A 8 -8.14 -19.32 8.06
CA LYS A 8 -8.63 -17.95 7.91
C LYS A 8 -8.79 -17.34 9.31
N LYS A 9 -7.68 -16.97 9.96
CA LYS A 9 -7.71 -16.11 11.14
C LYS A 9 -8.26 -14.77 10.64
N LYS A 10 -9.42 -14.35 11.13
CA LYS A 10 -10.01 -13.04 10.85
C LYS A 10 -9.17 -12.00 11.60
N VAL A 11 -8.03 -11.67 10.99
CA VAL A 11 -7.08 -10.69 11.52
C VAL A 11 -7.74 -9.31 11.49
N ASN A 12 -7.86 -8.68 12.65
CA ASN A 12 -8.47 -7.36 12.79
C ASN A 12 -7.60 -6.32 12.06
N CYS A 13 -8.11 -5.77 10.96
CA CYS A 13 -7.34 -4.90 10.05
C CYS A 13 -6.97 -3.53 10.63
N LEU A 14 -7.50 -3.15 11.80
CA LEU A 14 -7.36 -1.79 12.32
C LEU A 14 -6.10 -1.61 13.17
N GLN A 15 -5.57 -2.63 13.86
CA GLN A 15 -4.31 -2.52 14.59
C GLN A 15 -3.56 -3.84 14.55
N LEU A 16 -2.62 -3.93 13.63
CA LEU A 16 -1.89 -5.15 13.32
C LEU A 16 -0.51 -5.11 13.96
N LEU A 17 -0.32 -5.96 14.96
CA LEU A 17 1.00 -6.43 15.34
C LEU A 17 1.33 -7.61 14.43
N LEU A 18 2.46 -7.54 13.72
CA LEU A 18 2.88 -8.64 12.86
C LEU A 18 3.36 -9.79 13.75
N GLU A 19 2.60 -10.90 13.80
CA GLU A 19 3.00 -12.09 14.56
C GLU A 19 4.32 -12.63 13.96
N GLN A 20 5.28 -12.97 14.83
CA GLN A 20 6.51 -13.66 14.43
C GLN A 20 6.24 -15.15 14.41
N PHE A 21 6.24 -15.73 13.22
CA PHE A 21 6.14 -17.16 13.03
C PHE A 21 7.53 -17.73 12.76
N ASP A 22 7.77 -18.96 13.21
CA ASP A 22 9.03 -19.67 12.94
C ASP A 22 9.03 -20.27 11.53
N ASN A 23 8.99 -19.40 10.52
CA ASN A 23 9.21 -19.74 9.13
C ASN A 23 10.00 -18.65 8.42
N GLU A 24 10.73 -19.03 7.37
CA GLU A 24 11.63 -18.11 6.66
C GLU A 24 10.90 -16.90 6.07
N LEU A 25 9.67 -17.07 5.57
CA LEU A 25 8.92 -15.99 4.95
C LEU A 25 8.51 -14.94 5.99
N SER A 26 7.99 -15.38 7.14
CA SER A 26 7.63 -14.48 8.25
C SER A 26 8.85 -13.72 8.74
N ARG A 27 10.01 -14.37 8.83
CA ARG A 27 11.27 -13.73 9.21
C ARG A 27 11.67 -12.61 8.25
N LYS A 28 11.70 -12.89 6.94
CA LYS A 28 12.03 -11.91 5.89
C LYS A 28 11.08 -10.72 5.89
N VAL A 29 9.77 -10.96 6.02
CA VAL A 29 8.77 -9.87 6.08
C VAL A 29 8.97 -9.01 7.33
N ASN A 30 9.19 -9.61 8.50
CA ASN A 30 9.45 -8.88 9.74
C ASN A 30 10.74 -8.05 9.64
N GLU A 31 11.82 -8.59 9.08
CA GLU A 31 13.08 -7.89 8.89
C GLU A 31 12.90 -6.63 8.02
N VAL A 32 12.25 -6.75 6.86
CA VAL A 32 11.98 -5.60 5.97
C VAL A 32 11.12 -4.54 6.68
N VAL A 33 10.06 -4.95 7.37
CA VAL A 33 9.19 -4.02 8.11
C VAL A 33 9.95 -3.30 9.22
N ASN A 34 10.82 -4.00 9.94
CA ASN A 34 11.63 -3.42 11.01
C ASN A 34 12.69 -2.46 10.47
N GLU A 35 13.30 -2.75 9.34
CA GLU A 35 14.25 -1.84 8.69
C GLU A 35 13.57 -0.54 8.24
N ILE A 36 12.38 -0.62 7.64
CA ILE A 36 11.57 0.57 7.30
C ILE A 36 11.24 1.40 8.54
N ARG A 37 10.89 0.74 9.66
CA ARG A 37 10.62 1.42 10.93
C ARG A 37 11.86 2.10 11.51
N ARG A 38 13.03 1.49 11.39
CA ARG A 38 14.32 2.03 11.88
C ARG A 38 14.71 3.33 11.18
N GLN A 39 14.32 3.48 9.91
CA GLN A 39 14.60 4.67 9.10
C GLN A 39 13.63 5.84 9.36
N ARG A 40 12.60 5.67 10.20
CA ARG A 40 11.56 6.68 10.43
C ARG A 40 11.53 7.06 11.90
N CYS A 41 11.39 8.37 12.17
CA CYS A 41 11.30 8.91 13.53
C CYS A 41 9.90 8.76 14.15
N SER A 42 8.88 8.44 13.35
CA SER A 42 7.49 8.29 13.79
C SER A 42 7.00 6.86 13.63
N TYR A 43 6.11 6.42 14.55
CA TYR A 43 5.50 5.10 14.47
C TYR A 43 4.60 4.93 13.23
N LEU A 44 4.95 3.97 12.38
CA LEU A 44 4.15 3.58 11.20
C LEU A 44 3.15 2.48 11.58
N ARG A 45 1.86 2.83 11.55
CA ARG A 45 0.75 1.89 11.79
C ARG A 45 0.61 0.92 10.62
N LEU A 46 0.76 -0.38 10.89
CA LEU A 46 0.51 -1.42 9.89
C LEU A 46 -0.99 -1.63 9.69
N ARG A 47 -1.39 -1.79 8.43
CA ARG A 47 -2.75 -2.14 8.00
C ARG A 47 -2.68 -3.24 6.95
N LEU A 48 -3.44 -4.31 7.15
CA LEU A 48 -3.60 -5.36 6.14
C LEU A 48 -4.67 -4.91 5.15
N CYS A 49 -4.30 -4.86 3.87
CA CYS A 49 -5.23 -4.56 2.80
C CYS A 49 -5.46 -5.83 1.99
N ARG A 50 -6.72 -6.20 1.78
CA ARG A 50 -7.10 -7.37 0.99
C ARG A 50 -7.85 -6.93 -0.25
N ARG A 51 -7.57 -7.58 -1.37
CA ARG A 51 -8.29 -7.33 -2.62
C ARG A 51 -9.78 -7.63 -2.42
N GLY A 52 -10.64 -6.67 -2.78
CA GLY A 52 -12.09 -6.79 -2.66
C GLY A 52 -12.67 -6.31 -1.33
N GLU A 53 -11.84 -5.95 -0.34
CA GLU A 53 -12.31 -5.31 0.89
C GLU A 53 -12.19 -3.77 0.81
N PRO A 54 -13.01 -3.01 1.58
CA PRO A 54 -12.93 -1.54 1.63
C PRO A 54 -11.57 -0.99 2.06
N SER A 55 -10.75 -1.80 2.76
CA SER A 55 -9.36 -1.46 3.08
C SER A 55 -8.52 -1.13 1.85
N GLY A 56 -8.90 -1.65 0.68
CA GLY A 56 -8.26 -1.36 -0.59
C GLY A 56 -8.42 0.09 -1.04
N ASP A 57 -9.50 0.79 -0.69
CA ASP A 57 -9.67 2.20 -1.08
C ASP A 57 -8.66 3.11 -0.37
N PHE A 58 -8.41 2.85 0.91
CA PHE A 58 -7.37 3.54 1.66
C PHE A 58 -5.97 3.21 1.14
N PHE A 59 -5.72 1.98 0.68
CA PHE A 59 -4.46 1.65 0.02
C PHE A 59 -4.29 2.40 -1.30
N ARG A 60 -5.35 2.46 -2.11
CA ARG A 60 -5.37 3.17 -3.40
C ARG A 60 -5.06 4.66 -3.26
N SER A 61 -5.40 5.31 -2.14
CA SER A 61 -5.05 6.72 -1.93
C SER A 61 -3.54 6.98 -1.82
N PHE A 62 -2.71 5.95 -1.59
CA PHE A 62 -1.24 6.09 -1.61
C PHE A 62 -0.62 5.85 -3.00
N LEU A 63 -1.41 5.39 -3.98
CA LEU A 63 -0.96 5.18 -5.36
C LEU A 63 -1.10 6.48 -6.15
N VAL A 64 -0.21 7.43 -5.86
CA VAL A 64 -0.33 8.83 -6.32
C VAL A 64 -0.20 9.02 -7.84
N GLU A 65 0.35 8.04 -8.54
CA GLU A 65 0.49 8.08 -10.01
C GLU A 65 -0.78 7.59 -10.72
N ASP A 66 -1.60 6.79 -10.04
CA ASP A 66 -2.82 6.21 -10.58
C ASP A 66 -3.94 7.24 -10.67
N LYS A 67 -4.93 6.94 -11.51
CA LYS A 67 -6.15 7.75 -11.59
C LYS A 67 -6.96 7.63 -10.30
N ALA A 68 -7.24 8.76 -9.66
CA ALA A 68 -8.16 8.87 -8.52
C ALA A 68 -9.36 9.78 -8.84
N PRO A 69 -10.50 9.63 -8.15
CA PRO A 69 -11.64 10.52 -8.32
C PRO A 69 -11.25 11.98 -8.10
N GLY A 70 -11.48 12.83 -9.10
CA GLY A 70 -11.17 14.26 -9.03
C GLY A 70 -9.69 14.63 -9.16
N VAL A 71 -8.79 13.67 -9.36
CA VAL A 71 -7.35 13.91 -9.53
C VAL A 71 -6.89 13.36 -10.88
N PHE A 72 -5.86 13.96 -11.47
CA PHE A 72 -5.22 13.41 -12.66
C PHE A 72 -4.33 12.22 -12.30
N SER A 73 -4.26 11.23 -13.19
CA SER A 73 -3.11 10.32 -13.17
C SER A 73 -1.84 11.08 -13.56
N TYR A 74 -0.68 10.48 -13.31
CA TYR A 74 0.61 11.07 -13.71
C TYR A 74 0.62 11.43 -15.21
N VAL A 75 0.14 10.54 -16.08
CA VAL A 75 0.10 10.75 -17.53
C VAL A 75 -0.88 11.88 -17.91
N GLU A 76 -2.07 11.90 -17.32
CA GLU A 76 -3.06 12.96 -17.57
C GLU A 76 -2.53 14.32 -17.11
N PHE A 77 -1.82 14.36 -15.97
CA PHE A 77 -1.21 15.58 -15.44
C PHE A 77 -0.14 16.10 -16.40
N LEU A 78 0.74 15.25 -16.93
CA LEU A 78 1.74 15.67 -17.91
C LEU A 78 1.09 16.24 -19.19
N VAL A 79 0.05 15.59 -19.71
CA VAL A 79 -0.70 16.09 -20.87
C VAL A 79 -1.38 17.42 -20.55
N HIS A 80 -1.94 17.56 -19.36
CA HIS A 80 -2.57 18.80 -18.91
C HIS A 80 -1.57 19.95 -18.87
N VAL A 81 -0.40 19.74 -18.25
CA VAL A 81 0.69 20.73 -18.18
C VAL A 81 1.19 21.07 -19.59
N TYR A 82 1.42 20.07 -20.44
CA TYR A 82 1.85 20.28 -21.82
C TYR A 82 0.89 21.21 -22.60
N ARG A 83 -0.42 20.98 -22.49
CA ARG A 83 -1.44 21.82 -23.14
C ARG A 83 -1.45 23.26 -22.61
N GLN A 84 -1.27 23.45 -21.30
CA GLN A 84 -1.18 24.79 -20.72
C GLN A 84 0.07 25.55 -21.18
N ILE A 85 1.20 24.86 -21.37
CA ILE A 85 2.41 25.46 -21.92
C ILE A 85 2.15 25.88 -23.37
N GLN A 86 1.60 24.98 -24.18
CA GLN A 86 1.32 25.23 -25.59
C GLN A 86 0.36 26.41 -25.79
N SER A 87 -0.70 26.53 -24.97
CA SER A 87 -1.67 27.63 -25.08
C SER A 87 -1.13 28.99 -24.70
N LYS A 88 0.04 29.07 -24.03
CA LYS A 88 0.71 30.33 -23.69
C LYS A 88 1.80 30.71 -24.69
N MET A 89 2.24 29.76 -25.52
CA MET A 89 3.22 29.99 -26.58
C MET A 89 2.58 30.28 -27.94
N THR A 90 1.27 30.07 -28.05
CA THR A 90 0.44 30.46 -29.21
C THR A 90 -0.34 31.71 -28.84
#